data_AF-A0A327J6Z1-F1
#
_entry.id   AF-A0A327J6Z1-F1
#
_cell.length_a   1.000
_cell.length_b   1.000
_cell.length_c   1.000
_cell.angle_alpha   90.00
_cell.angle_beta   90.00
_cell.angle_gamma   90.00
#
_symmetry.space_group_name_H-M   'P 1'
#
loop_
_entity.id
_entity.type
_entity.pdbx_description
1 polymer ?
#
loop_
_entity_poly.entity_id
_entity_poly.type
_entity_poly.pdbx_seq_one_letter_code
_entity_poly.pdbx_strand_id
1 'polypeptide(L)'
;MKHLKIQEKIIVRKYKEKERKMRLYAITNPIKRVIFKGVEQPQKTSVTPVSKISEGLNQPTKDEFVKTSALEEEKPFELPKDKEFKKPRMATKEKPYCEFDNEKVDLFVNAKEKAIPAVTKMLNEAKTEDEICEGLYIADRMIANGTKGMDKMYYGTFSKFNEDRSPNVQSLLSGVYRRILVPDAFGPLIKMLVQNIMVPPKDAPFDPNEAIGGSILEHIKAPEIHPL
;
A
#
# COMPACT_ATOMS: atom_id res chain seq x y z
N MET A 1 8.14 -57.43 -19.52
CA MET A 1 8.52 -56.16 -18.82
C MET A 1 8.59 -54.91 -19.69
N LYS A 2 9.02 -54.94 -20.98
CA LYS A 2 9.06 -53.73 -21.84
C LYS A 2 7.67 -53.18 -22.24
N HIS A 3 6.66 -54.04 -22.40
CA HIS A 3 5.29 -53.60 -22.76
C HIS A 3 4.55 -52.83 -21.66
N LEU A 4 4.81 -53.11 -20.39
CA LEU A 4 4.12 -52.46 -19.26
C LEU A 4 4.55 -50.99 -19.10
N LYS A 5 5.84 -50.69 -19.30
CA LYS A 5 6.40 -49.32 -19.25
C LYS A 5 5.91 -48.43 -20.39
N ILE A 6 5.48 -49.01 -21.52
CA ILE A 6 4.93 -48.27 -22.66
C ILE A 6 3.46 -47.89 -22.38
N GLN A 7 2.68 -48.81 -21.81
CA GLN A 7 1.29 -48.56 -21.43
C GLN A 7 1.18 -47.46 -20.35
N GLU A 8 2.04 -47.47 -19.33
CA GLU A 8 2.06 -46.40 -18.30
C GLU A 8 2.40 -45.02 -18.89
N LYS A 9 3.36 -44.93 -19.82
CA LYS A 9 3.68 -43.66 -20.50
C LYS A 9 2.53 -43.13 -21.35
N ILE A 10 1.74 -44.02 -21.97
CA ILE A 10 0.56 -43.64 -22.75
C ILE A 10 -0.56 -43.13 -21.82
N ILE A 11 -0.78 -43.78 -20.69
CA ILE A 11 -1.78 -43.37 -19.70
C ILE A 11 -1.44 -42.01 -19.10
N VAL A 12 -0.19 -41.78 -18.68
CA VAL A 12 0.26 -40.49 -18.12
C VAL A 12 0.14 -39.36 -19.15
N ARG A 13 0.43 -39.62 -20.44
CA ARG A 13 0.24 -38.64 -21.51
C ARG A 13 -1.24 -38.30 -21.73
N LYS A 14 -2.13 -39.30 -21.72
CA LYS A 14 -3.58 -39.09 -21.84
C LYS A 14 -4.15 -38.30 -20.65
N TYR A 15 -3.66 -38.54 -19.43
CA TYR A 15 -4.06 -37.78 -18.25
C TYR A 15 -3.62 -36.31 -18.33
N LYS A 16 -2.36 -36.04 -18.70
CA LYS A 16 -1.86 -34.66 -18.89
C LYS A 16 -2.61 -33.91 -19.99
N GLU A 17 -2.99 -34.59 -21.07
CA GLU A 17 -3.77 -33.97 -22.14
C GLU A 17 -5.21 -33.64 -21.73
N LYS A 18 -5.84 -34.51 -20.92
CA LYS A 18 -7.17 -34.26 -20.33
C LYS A 18 -7.15 -33.08 -19.35
N GLU A 19 -6.12 -32.98 -18.50
CA GLU A 19 -5.93 -31.81 -17.62
C GLU A 19 -5.72 -30.52 -18.41
N ARG A 20 -4.93 -30.56 -19.48
CA ARG A 20 -4.67 -29.37 -20.32
C ARG A 20 -5.94 -28.89 -21.02
N LYS A 21 -6.79 -29.81 -21.52
CA LYS A 21 -8.09 -29.47 -22.10
C LYS A 21 -9.09 -28.92 -21.07
N MET A 22 -9.09 -29.46 -19.85
CA MET A 22 -9.90 -28.94 -18.74
C MET A 22 -9.48 -27.52 -18.31
N ARG A 23 -8.17 -27.24 -18.23
CA ARG A 23 -7.66 -25.89 -17.94
C ARG A 23 -7.98 -24.90 -19.06
N LEU A 24 -7.87 -25.32 -20.32
CA LEU A 24 -8.23 -24.46 -21.46
C LEU A 24 -9.72 -24.11 -21.46
N TYR A 25 -10.59 -25.09 -21.19
CA TYR A 25 -12.04 -24.86 -21.10
C TYR A 25 -12.44 -23.90 -19.96
N ALA A 26 -11.69 -23.91 -18.85
CA ALA A 26 -11.90 -23.00 -17.72
C ALA A 26 -11.47 -21.55 -18.02
N ILE A 27 -10.51 -21.34 -18.93
CA ILE A 27 -10.03 -20.02 -19.35
C ILE A 27 -10.96 -19.41 -20.40
N THR A 28 -11.53 -20.22 -21.29
CA THR A 28 -12.32 -19.72 -22.43
C THR A 28 -13.80 -19.43 -22.11
N ASN A 29 -14.30 -19.72 -20.91
CA ASN A 29 -15.71 -19.52 -20.54
C ASN A 29 -15.89 -18.91 -19.13
N PRO A 30 -15.62 -17.60 -18.95
CA PRO A 30 -15.77 -16.93 -17.64
C PRO A 30 -17.22 -16.82 -17.15
N ILE A 31 -18.21 -16.98 -18.04
CA ILE A 31 -19.63 -16.70 -17.75
C ILE A 31 -20.33 -17.81 -16.93
N LYS A 32 -19.76 -19.02 -16.82
CA LYS A 32 -20.33 -20.08 -15.95
C LYS A 32 -19.85 -20.05 -14.49
N ARG A 33 -18.93 -19.14 -14.12
CA ARG A 33 -18.49 -18.96 -12.72
C ARG A 33 -19.53 -18.24 -11.83
N VAL A 34 -20.55 -17.64 -12.43
CA VAL A 34 -21.54 -16.80 -11.74
C VAL A 34 -22.83 -17.55 -11.39
N ILE A 35 -23.01 -18.82 -11.80
CA ILE A 35 -24.29 -19.53 -11.65
C ILE A 35 -24.25 -20.67 -10.60
N PHE A 36 -23.14 -20.88 -9.88
CA PHE A 36 -23.03 -21.93 -8.84
C PHE A 36 -22.58 -21.42 -7.47
N LYS A 37 -23.17 -20.32 -6.99
CA LYS A 37 -23.20 -19.95 -5.57
C LYS A 37 -24.55 -19.32 -5.19
N GLY A 38 -25.62 -20.04 -5.49
CA GLY A 38 -26.97 -19.63 -5.14
C GLY A 38 -27.89 -20.82 -4.96
N VAL A 39 -27.69 -21.62 -3.92
CA VAL A 39 -28.75 -22.41 -3.26
C VAL A 39 -28.31 -22.71 -1.82
N GLU A 40 -28.67 -21.85 -0.87
CA GLU A 40 -29.10 -22.28 0.47
C GLU A 40 -30.22 -21.30 0.88
N GLN A 41 -31.48 -21.74 0.77
CA GLN A 41 -32.61 -21.09 1.45
C GLN A 41 -32.99 -21.90 2.70
N PRO A 42 -33.98 -21.47 3.52
CA PRO A 42 -33.74 -20.99 4.87
C PRO A 42 -34.32 -21.95 5.92
N GLN A 43 -33.57 -22.31 6.96
CA GLN A 43 -34.18 -23.05 8.07
C GLN A 43 -34.97 -22.09 8.97
N LYS A 44 -36.31 -22.16 8.83
CA LYS A 44 -37.28 -21.60 9.77
C LYS A 44 -37.31 -22.49 11.03
N THR A 45 -36.84 -21.98 12.15
CA THR A 45 -37.24 -22.47 13.48
C THR A 45 -38.16 -21.46 14.13
N SER A 46 -39.40 -21.89 14.38
CA SER A 46 -40.43 -21.15 15.10
C SER A 46 -40.06 -21.02 16.58
N VAL A 47 -40.15 -19.81 17.13
CA VAL A 47 -40.14 -19.61 18.58
C VAL A 47 -41.35 -18.75 18.96
N THR A 48 -42.16 -19.32 19.85
CA THR A 48 -43.42 -18.81 20.43
C THR A 48 -43.25 -17.54 21.25
N PRO A 49 -44.32 -16.73 21.43
CA PRO A 49 -44.24 -15.43 22.07
C PRO A 49 -44.05 -15.57 23.59
N VAL A 50 -43.01 -14.93 24.13
CA VAL A 50 -42.81 -14.81 25.57
C VAL A 50 -43.58 -13.60 26.10
N SER A 51 -44.42 -13.88 27.08
CA SER A 51 -45.23 -12.96 27.86
C SER A 51 -44.39 -11.91 28.62
N LYS A 52 -44.97 -10.71 28.71
CA LYS A 52 -44.63 -9.56 29.57
C LYS A 52 -43.72 -9.90 30.77
N ILE A 53 -42.55 -9.25 30.80
CA ILE A 53 -41.86 -8.88 32.04
C ILE A 53 -41.61 -7.38 31.95
N SER A 54 -42.41 -6.63 32.68
CA SER A 54 -42.16 -5.25 33.07
C SER A 54 -41.12 -5.26 34.18
N GLU A 55 -39.97 -4.61 33.99
CA GLU A 55 -39.27 -3.86 35.04
C GLU A 55 -37.95 -3.25 34.51
N GLY A 56 -37.92 -1.91 34.54
CA GLY A 56 -36.76 -1.02 34.61
C GLY A 56 -35.42 -1.44 34.02
N LEU A 57 -35.17 -1.08 32.75
CA LEU A 57 -33.87 -0.58 32.33
C LEU A 57 -34.08 0.67 31.47
N ASN A 58 -33.50 1.78 31.92
CA ASN A 58 -33.55 3.09 31.28
C ASN A 58 -32.95 2.99 29.87
N GLN A 59 -33.78 2.93 28.84
CA GLN A 59 -33.34 3.07 27.46
C GLN A 59 -33.02 4.54 27.21
N PRO A 60 -31.82 4.88 26.69
CA PRO A 60 -31.54 6.26 26.31
C PRO A 60 -32.55 6.67 25.22
N THR A 61 -33.21 7.80 25.45
CA THR A 61 -34.17 8.39 24.52
C THR A 61 -33.51 8.64 23.17
N LYS A 62 -34.28 8.51 22.08
CA LYS A 62 -33.81 8.64 20.69
C LYS A 62 -33.05 9.94 20.41
N ASP A 63 -33.17 10.95 21.26
CA ASP A 63 -32.47 12.23 21.16
C ASP A 63 -30.99 12.17 21.58
N GLU A 64 -30.55 11.16 22.34
CA GLU A 64 -29.13 10.94 22.66
C GLU A 64 -28.39 10.20 21.53
N PHE A 65 -29.09 9.39 20.73
CA PHE A 65 -28.50 8.69 19.58
C PHE A 65 -28.31 9.61 18.36
N VAL A 66 -28.99 10.75 18.33
CA VAL A 66 -28.89 11.73 17.23
C VAL A 66 -27.73 12.71 17.44
N LYS A 67 -27.19 12.84 18.66
CA LYS A 67 -26.04 13.72 18.92
C LYS A 67 -24.67 13.13 18.55
N THR A 68 -24.56 11.82 18.32
CA THR A 68 -23.32 11.18 17.86
C THR A 68 -23.19 11.12 16.34
N SER A 69 -24.22 11.52 15.60
CA SER A 69 -24.19 11.69 14.14
C SER A 69 -24.27 13.16 13.74
N ALA A 70 -23.94 14.09 14.64
CA ALA A 70 -23.60 15.44 14.23
C ALA A 70 -22.38 15.31 13.31
N LEU A 71 -22.62 15.50 12.02
CA LEU A 71 -21.64 15.71 10.99
C LEU A 71 -20.66 16.78 11.50
N GLU A 72 -19.57 16.37 12.15
CA GLU A 72 -18.37 17.16 12.15
C GLU A 72 -18.04 17.28 10.67
N GLU A 73 -18.33 18.44 10.07
CA GLU A 73 -17.71 18.85 8.83
C GLU A 73 -16.22 18.59 9.04
N GLU A 74 -15.70 17.51 8.45
CA GLU A 74 -14.35 17.04 8.76
C GLU A 74 -13.39 18.13 8.28
N LYS A 75 -12.98 18.99 9.22
CA LYS A 75 -12.10 20.10 8.91
C LYS A 75 -10.84 19.50 8.26
N PRO A 76 -10.43 20.03 7.10
CA PRO A 76 -9.19 19.59 6.46
C PRO A 76 -8.04 19.65 7.46
N PHE A 77 -7.17 18.64 7.43
CA PHE A 77 -5.96 18.67 8.22
C PHE A 77 -5.13 19.91 7.85
N GLU A 78 -4.84 20.74 8.85
CA GLU A 78 -3.99 21.92 8.72
C GLU A 78 -2.94 21.89 9.84
N LEU A 79 -1.72 22.25 9.50
CA LEU A 79 -0.68 22.45 10.50
C LEU A 79 -1.00 23.68 11.36
N PRO A 80 -0.65 23.69 12.66
CA PRO A 80 -0.77 24.87 13.50
C PRO A 80 -0.03 26.06 12.88
N LYS A 81 -0.73 27.19 12.69
CA LYS A 81 -0.17 28.40 12.06
C LYS A 81 0.84 29.13 12.94
N ASP A 82 0.70 28.97 14.26
CA ASP A 82 1.51 29.70 15.25
C ASP A 82 2.78 28.94 15.65
N LYS A 83 3.02 27.76 15.05
CA LYS A 83 4.14 26.90 15.38
C LYS A 83 5.16 26.90 14.25
N GLU A 84 6.40 27.28 14.58
CA GLU A 84 7.52 27.12 13.68
C GLU A 84 8.09 25.71 13.79
N PHE A 85 8.23 25.04 12.65
CA PHE A 85 8.86 23.72 12.54
C PHE A 85 10.30 23.87 12.06
N LYS A 86 11.17 22.98 12.55
CA LYS A 86 12.57 22.91 12.11
C LYS A 86 12.62 22.52 10.64
N LYS A 87 13.50 23.17 9.89
CA LYS A 87 13.76 22.80 8.49
C LYS A 87 14.45 21.43 8.41
N PRO A 88 14.15 20.61 7.39
CA PRO A 88 14.85 19.37 7.15
C PRO A 88 16.36 19.61 6.96
N ARG A 89 17.17 18.63 7.37
CA ARG A 89 18.61 18.60 7.06
C ARG A 89 18.90 17.36 6.24
N MET A 90 19.45 17.56 5.05
CA MET A 90 19.85 16.46 4.17
C MET A 90 21.10 15.76 4.70
N ALA A 91 21.31 14.53 4.27
CA ALA A 91 22.49 13.76 4.66
C ALA A 91 23.79 14.45 4.21
N THR A 92 24.82 14.33 5.03
CA THR A 92 26.19 14.79 4.76
C THR A 92 27.19 13.67 5.02
N LYS A 93 28.47 13.85 4.67
CA LYS A 93 29.50 12.82 4.90
C LYS A 93 29.71 12.53 6.39
N GLU A 94 29.48 13.51 7.26
CA GLU A 94 29.56 13.39 8.72
C GLU A 94 28.30 12.75 9.31
N LYS A 95 27.15 12.92 8.64
CA LYS A 95 25.85 12.39 9.04
C LYS A 95 25.13 11.79 7.82
N PRO A 96 25.30 10.49 7.53
CA PRO A 96 24.78 9.85 6.33
C PRO A 96 23.27 9.53 6.42
N TYR A 97 22.49 10.42 7.05
CA TYR A 97 21.04 10.31 7.20
C TYR A 97 20.41 11.69 7.28
N CYS A 98 19.17 11.81 6.79
CA CYS A 98 18.40 13.05 6.89
C CYS A 98 17.82 13.23 8.29
N GLU A 99 17.72 14.48 8.75
CA GLU A 99 17.03 14.86 9.99
C GLU A 99 15.76 15.64 9.65
N PHE A 100 14.63 15.25 10.25
CA PHE A 100 13.33 15.87 10.06
C PHE A 100 12.74 16.31 11.41
N ASP A 101 11.79 17.24 11.37
CA ASP A 101 11.06 17.65 12.56
C ASP A 101 10.04 16.56 12.95
N ASN A 102 10.35 15.79 14.00
CA ASN A 102 9.48 14.72 14.48
C ASN A 102 8.13 15.24 14.97
N GLU A 103 8.06 16.45 15.54
CA GLU A 103 6.78 17.01 16.00
C GLU A 103 5.86 17.31 14.81
N LYS A 104 6.43 17.80 13.71
CA LYS A 104 5.67 17.97 12.46
C LYS A 104 5.18 16.62 11.94
N VAL A 105 6.08 15.65 11.85
CA VAL A 105 5.79 14.30 11.34
C VAL A 105 4.67 13.64 12.17
N ASP A 106 4.74 13.74 13.49
CA ASP A 106 3.75 13.16 14.40
C ASP A 106 2.35 13.74 14.17
N LEU A 107 2.23 15.03 13.84
CA LEU A 107 0.93 15.64 13.51
C LEU A 107 0.30 14.98 12.27
N PHE A 108 1.08 14.72 11.22
CA PHE A 108 0.61 14.02 10.02
C PHE A 108 0.25 12.56 10.33
N VAL A 109 1.12 11.86 11.06
CA VAL A 109 0.95 10.44 11.43
C VAL A 109 -0.30 10.23 12.29
N ASN A 110 -0.56 11.13 13.24
CA ASN A 110 -1.71 11.06 14.13
C ASN A 110 -3.02 11.40 13.40
N ALA A 111 -2.98 12.26 12.39
CA ALA A 111 -4.13 12.62 11.57
C ALA A 111 -4.50 11.55 10.52
N LYS A 112 -3.63 10.56 10.28
CA LYS A 112 -3.86 9.41 9.39
C LYS A 112 -4.42 9.83 8.02
N GLU A 113 -5.54 9.25 7.58
CA GLU A 113 -6.12 9.48 6.25
C GLU A 113 -6.47 10.95 6.00
N LYS A 114 -6.79 11.72 7.06
CA LYS A 114 -7.13 13.15 6.94
C LYS A 114 -5.95 13.99 6.48
N ALA A 115 -4.72 13.52 6.71
CA ALA A 115 -3.50 14.24 6.32
C ALA A 115 -3.05 13.93 4.88
N ILE A 116 -3.64 12.94 4.20
CA ILE A 116 -3.29 12.56 2.82
C ILE A 116 -3.36 13.76 1.85
N PRO A 117 -4.43 14.59 1.84
CA PRO A 117 -4.49 15.75 0.95
C PRO A 117 -3.37 16.76 1.22
N ALA A 118 -2.98 16.94 2.48
CA ALA A 118 -1.93 17.86 2.86
C ALA A 118 -0.54 17.36 2.42
N VAL A 119 -0.23 16.07 2.60
CA VAL A 119 1.02 15.47 2.08
C VAL A 119 1.03 15.49 0.55
N THR A 120 -0.11 15.20 -0.07
CA THR A 120 -0.26 15.27 -1.54
C THR A 120 0.05 16.67 -2.05
N LYS A 121 -0.49 17.70 -1.39
CA LYS A 121 -0.21 19.10 -1.72
C LYS A 121 1.26 19.43 -1.53
N MET A 122 1.84 19.07 -0.38
CA MET A 122 3.26 19.29 -0.07
C MET A 122 4.18 18.71 -1.14
N LEU A 123 3.98 17.44 -1.51
CA LEU A 123 4.78 16.78 -2.55
C LEU A 123 4.49 17.33 -3.95
N ASN A 124 3.28 17.83 -4.22
CA ASN A 124 2.98 18.40 -5.52
C ASN A 124 3.60 19.78 -5.73
N GLU A 125 3.71 20.56 -4.66
CA GLU A 125 4.25 21.92 -4.66
C GLU A 125 5.76 21.96 -4.39
N ALA A 126 6.36 20.86 -3.88
CA ALA A 126 7.78 20.75 -3.57
C ALA A 126 8.66 21.04 -4.80
N LYS A 127 9.69 21.87 -4.60
CA LYS A 127 10.65 22.29 -5.63
C LYS A 127 12.08 21.96 -5.26
N THR A 128 12.38 21.89 -3.97
CA THR A 128 13.73 21.64 -3.46
C THR A 128 13.85 20.22 -2.91
N GLU A 129 15.08 19.70 -2.88
CA GLU A 129 15.36 18.34 -2.40
C GLU A 129 14.86 18.12 -0.97
N ASP A 130 15.03 19.10 -0.10
CA ASP A 130 14.61 19.04 1.31
C ASP A 130 13.09 18.97 1.46
N GLU A 131 12.33 19.71 0.65
CA GLU A 131 10.86 19.65 0.62
C GLU A 131 10.36 18.29 0.14
N ILE A 132 10.97 17.74 -0.92
CA ILE A 132 10.64 16.41 -1.45
C ILE A 132 10.93 15.35 -0.39
N CYS A 133 12.12 15.38 0.19
CA CYS A 133 12.54 14.41 1.21
C CYS A 133 11.65 14.48 2.45
N GLU A 134 11.25 15.67 2.90
CA GLU A 134 10.33 15.82 4.03
C GLU A 134 8.96 15.20 3.73
N GLY A 135 8.38 15.49 2.57
CA GLY A 135 7.10 14.92 2.17
C GLY A 135 7.15 13.39 2.04
N LEU A 136 8.23 12.85 1.46
CA LEU A 136 8.42 11.40 1.34
C LEU A 136 8.64 10.73 2.69
N TYR A 137 9.39 11.37 3.60
CA TYR A 137 9.58 10.86 4.95
C TYR A 137 8.27 10.84 5.75
N ILE A 138 7.48 11.91 5.68
CA ILE A 138 6.15 11.95 6.28
C ILE A 138 5.27 10.84 5.72
N ALA A 139 5.25 10.67 4.39
CA ALA A 139 4.48 9.61 3.74
C ALA A 139 4.91 8.21 4.23
N ASP A 140 6.22 7.93 4.28
CA ASP A 140 6.76 6.67 4.80
C ASP A 140 6.26 6.37 6.22
N ARG A 141 6.30 7.38 7.10
CA ARG A 141 5.85 7.25 8.49
C ARG A 141 4.35 7.05 8.61
N MET A 142 3.55 7.75 7.79
CA MET A 142 2.11 7.52 7.71
C MET A 142 1.78 6.09 7.28
N ILE A 143 2.48 5.56 6.27
CA ILE A 143 2.29 4.17 5.82
C ILE A 143 2.71 3.18 6.91
N ALA A 144 3.86 3.42 7.54
CA ALA A 144 4.35 2.58 8.65
C ALA A 144 3.37 2.56 9.84
N ASN A 145 2.62 3.65 10.07
CA ASN A 145 1.57 3.73 11.08
C ASN A 145 0.21 3.15 10.63
N GLY A 146 0.15 2.53 9.46
CA GLY A 146 -1.05 1.87 8.95
C GLY A 146 -2.09 2.81 8.34
N THR A 147 -1.70 4.01 7.90
CA THR A 147 -2.59 4.91 7.15
C THR A 147 -3.00 4.27 5.83
N LYS A 148 -4.31 4.17 5.58
CA LYS A 148 -4.85 3.54 4.37
C LYS A 148 -4.90 4.51 3.19
N GLY A 149 -4.85 3.99 1.97
CA GLY A 149 -5.02 4.79 0.75
C GLY A 149 -3.77 5.53 0.27
N MET A 150 -2.63 5.37 0.96
CA MET A 150 -1.33 5.92 0.55
C MET A 150 -0.84 5.32 -0.79
N ASP A 151 -1.22 4.09 -1.10
CA ASP A 151 -0.98 3.42 -2.38
C ASP A 151 -1.54 4.23 -3.57
N LYS A 152 -2.69 4.89 -3.39
CA LYS A 152 -3.33 5.71 -4.43
C LYS A 152 -2.53 6.97 -4.77
N MET A 153 -1.63 7.40 -3.88
CA MET A 153 -0.72 8.52 -4.15
C MET A 153 0.42 8.15 -5.11
N TYR A 154 0.56 6.87 -5.48
CA TYR A 154 1.58 6.46 -6.45
C TYR A 154 1.50 7.30 -7.72
N TYR A 155 0.36 7.32 -8.39
CA TYR A 155 0.19 8.09 -9.62
C TYR A 155 0.04 9.58 -9.31
N GLY A 156 0.88 10.39 -9.96
CA GLY A 156 0.75 11.84 -9.94
C GLY A 156 1.25 12.51 -8.65
N THR A 157 1.73 11.74 -7.66
CA THR A 157 2.44 12.30 -6.50
C THR A 157 3.83 11.66 -6.35
N PHE A 158 3.91 10.38 -5.98
CA PHE A 158 5.22 9.72 -5.81
C PHE A 158 5.93 9.49 -7.15
N SER A 159 5.20 9.07 -8.18
CA SER A 159 5.75 8.74 -9.49
C SER A 159 6.43 9.93 -10.19
N LYS A 160 6.13 11.17 -9.78
CA LYS A 160 6.77 12.38 -10.31
C LYS A 160 8.27 12.42 -10.04
N PHE A 161 8.72 11.75 -8.99
CA PHE A 161 10.12 11.72 -8.56
C PHE A 161 10.88 10.50 -9.08
N ASN A 162 10.28 9.69 -9.98
CA ASN A 162 10.91 8.49 -10.53
C ASN A 162 12.20 8.76 -11.31
N GLU A 163 12.37 9.98 -11.83
CA GLU A 163 13.54 10.39 -12.60
C GLU A 163 14.54 11.22 -11.78
N ASP A 164 14.26 11.43 -10.48
CA ASP A 164 15.15 12.20 -9.61
C ASP A 164 16.49 11.47 -9.40
N ARG A 165 17.58 12.24 -9.38
CA ARG A 165 18.95 11.74 -9.28
C ARG A 165 19.57 11.98 -7.90
N SER A 166 18.86 12.65 -6.99
CA SER A 166 19.29 12.80 -5.60
C SER A 166 19.34 11.43 -4.90
N PRO A 167 20.45 11.09 -4.21
CA PRO A 167 20.52 9.88 -3.41
C PRO A 167 19.53 9.90 -2.23
N ASN A 168 19.22 11.07 -1.68
CA ASN A 168 18.22 11.23 -0.60
C ASN A 168 16.82 10.92 -1.11
N VAL A 169 16.44 11.53 -2.24
CA VAL A 169 15.11 11.33 -2.84
C VAL A 169 14.94 9.87 -3.24
N GLN A 170 15.91 9.27 -3.92
CA GLN A 170 15.83 7.87 -4.34
C GLN A 170 15.70 6.91 -3.15
N SER A 171 16.42 7.15 -2.06
CA SER A 171 16.35 6.28 -0.87
C SER A 171 15.02 6.39 -0.15
N LEU A 172 14.49 7.60 0.00
CA LEU A 172 13.20 7.81 0.63
C LEU A 172 12.04 7.33 -0.25
N LEU A 173 12.09 7.60 -1.56
CA LEU A 173 11.07 7.17 -2.51
C LEU A 173 11.03 5.64 -2.62
N SER A 174 12.20 4.99 -2.68
CA SER A 174 12.26 3.52 -2.68
C SER A 174 11.70 2.95 -1.38
N GLY A 175 11.98 3.56 -0.22
CA GLY A 175 11.36 3.22 1.06
C GLY A 175 9.82 3.28 1.03
N VAL A 176 9.26 4.36 0.46
CA VAL A 176 7.81 4.49 0.25
C VAL A 176 7.29 3.36 -0.65
N TYR A 177 7.94 3.11 -1.79
CA TYR A 177 7.56 2.03 -2.71
C TYR A 177 7.61 0.65 -2.06
N ARG A 178 8.62 0.38 -1.24
CA ARG A 178 8.75 -0.86 -0.47
C ARG A 178 7.55 -1.11 0.42
N ARG A 179 6.89 -0.07 0.95
CA ARG A 179 5.75 -0.23 1.85
C ARG A 179 4.42 -0.28 1.12
N ILE A 180 4.22 0.54 0.10
CA ILE A 180 2.95 0.56 -0.64
C ILE A 180 2.82 -0.63 -1.60
N LEU A 181 3.94 -1.21 -2.04
CA LEU A 181 4.01 -2.39 -2.92
C LEU A 181 3.11 -2.30 -4.16
N VAL A 182 2.99 -1.09 -4.73
CA VAL A 182 2.29 -0.89 -5.99
C VAL A 182 3.12 -1.54 -7.11
N PRO A 183 2.57 -2.52 -7.87
CA PRO A 183 3.34 -3.28 -8.86
C PRO A 183 4.08 -2.41 -9.89
N ASP A 184 3.47 -1.31 -10.30
CA ASP A 184 4.03 -0.38 -11.28
C ASP A 184 5.27 0.36 -10.78
N ALA A 185 5.53 0.37 -9.46
CA ALA A 185 6.75 0.93 -8.89
C ALA A 185 7.99 0.05 -9.14
N PHE A 186 7.81 -1.22 -9.52
CA PHE A 186 8.93 -2.13 -9.80
C PHE A 186 9.82 -1.64 -10.94
N GLY A 187 9.22 -1.22 -12.06
CA GLY A 187 9.97 -0.69 -13.21
C GLY A 187 10.85 0.52 -12.86
N PRO A 188 10.29 1.57 -12.21
CA PRO A 188 11.05 2.70 -11.68
C PRO A 188 12.18 2.30 -10.73
N LEU A 189 11.97 1.37 -9.80
CA LEU A 189 13.03 0.90 -8.89
C LEU A 189 14.21 0.28 -9.65
N ILE A 190 13.92 -0.58 -10.64
CA ILE A 190 14.96 -1.16 -11.50
C ILE A 190 15.68 -0.07 -12.29
N LYS A 191 14.93 0.89 -12.83
CA LYS A 191 15.50 2.01 -13.58
C LYS A 191 16.45 2.84 -12.73
N MET A 192 16.07 3.20 -11.50
CA MET A 192 16.93 3.93 -10.56
C MET A 192 18.24 3.19 -10.30
N LEU A 193 18.16 1.88 -10.01
CA LEU A 193 19.32 1.05 -9.78
C LEU A 193 20.25 1.01 -10.99
N VAL A 194 19.71 0.74 -12.18
CA VAL A 194 20.51 0.68 -13.43
C VAL A 194 21.16 2.02 -13.72
N GLN A 195 20.44 3.13 -13.57
CA GLN A 195 21.01 4.46 -13.77
C GLN A 195 22.13 4.77 -12.77
N ASN A 196 22.01 4.32 -11.51
CA ASN A 196 23.07 4.49 -10.52
C ASN A 196 24.30 3.62 -10.82
N ILE A 197 24.12 2.44 -11.42
CA ILE A 197 25.24 1.61 -11.89
C ILE A 197 25.95 2.28 -13.08
N MET A 198 25.19 2.78 -14.04
CA MET A 198 25.74 3.42 -15.25
C MET A 198 26.38 4.78 -14.95
N VAL A 199 25.77 5.54 -14.05
CA VAL A 199 26.21 6.88 -13.64
C VAL A 199 26.12 6.97 -12.11
N PRO A 200 27.17 6.55 -11.39
CA PRO A 200 27.18 6.58 -9.93
C PRO A 200 26.91 7.98 -9.37
N PRO A 201 26.07 8.13 -8.33
CA PRO A 201 25.92 9.38 -7.61
C PRO A 201 27.29 9.88 -7.10
N LYS A 202 27.68 11.08 -7.53
CA LYS A 202 28.93 11.70 -7.08
C LYS A 202 28.72 12.33 -5.71
N ASP A 203 29.70 12.19 -4.83
CA ASP A 203 29.70 12.78 -3.49
C ASP A 203 28.51 12.44 -2.60
N ALA A 204 27.79 11.35 -2.92
CA ALA A 204 26.72 10.86 -2.07
C ALA A 204 27.28 10.42 -0.70
N PRO A 205 26.67 10.82 0.41
CA PRO A 205 27.14 10.47 1.76
C PRO A 205 26.86 9.01 2.14
N PHE A 206 26.03 8.31 1.36
CA PHE A 206 25.68 6.90 1.50
C PHE A 206 25.35 6.30 0.12
N ASP A 207 25.23 4.97 0.04
CA ASP A 207 24.80 4.29 -1.19
C ASP A 207 23.27 4.14 -1.26
N PRO A 208 22.56 4.88 -2.15
CA PRO A 208 21.11 4.74 -2.29
C PRO A 208 20.68 3.37 -2.82
N ASN A 209 21.59 2.61 -3.44
CA ASN A 209 21.27 1.30 -3.99
C ASN A 209 20.92 0.26 -2.91
N GLU A 210 21.34 0.46 -1.66
CA GLU A 210 20.92 -0.40 -0.54
C GLU A 210 19.41 -0.31 -0.32
N ALA A 211 18.86 0.90 -0.28
CA ALA A 211 17.43 1.15 -0.12
C ALA A 211 16.64 0.70 -1.36
N ILE A 212 17.13 1.03 -2.56
CA ILE A 212 16.50 0.63 -3.82
C ILE A 212 16.47 -0.90 -3.94
N GLY A 213 17.60 -1.58 -3.70
CA GLY A 213 17.73 -3.03 -3.74
C GLY A 213 16.81 -3.73 -2.73
N GLY A 214 16.78 -3.23 -1.49
CA GLY A 214 15.85 -3.73 -0.47
C GLY A 214 14.38 -3.61 -0.90
N SER A 215 14.03 -2.54 -1.59
CA SER A 215 12.68 -2.30 -2.11
C SER A 215 12.33 -3.23 -3.26
N ILE A 216 13.26 -3.48 -4.18
CA ILE A 216 13.11 -4.46 -5.27
C ILE A 216 12.86 -5.86 -4.71
N LEU A 217 13.66 -6.27 -3.72
CA LEU A 217 13.51 -7.59 -3.10
C LEU A 217 12.15 -7.76 -2.43
N GLU A 218 11.60 -6.70 -1.83
CA GLU A 218 10.26 -6.73 -1.24
C GLU A 218 9.17 -6.92 -2.31
N HIS A 219 9.27 -6.22 -3.44
CA HIS A 219 8.33 -6.39 -4.56
C HIS A 219 8.38 -7.79 -5.16
N ILE A 220 9.57 -8.41 -5.25
CA ILE A 220 9.71 -9.79 -5.72
C ILE A 220 9.05 -10.78 -4.74
N LYS A 221 9.16 -10.53 -3.43
CA LYS A 221 8.55 -11.37 -2.40
C LYS A 221 7.04 -11.20 -2.30
N ALA A 222 6.50 -10.06 -2.72
CA ALA A 222 5.09 -9.73 -2.56
C ALA A 222 4.21 -10.77 -3.30
N PRO A 223 3.42 -11.58 -2.57
CA PRO A 223 2.71 -12.73 -3.13
C PRO A 223 1.59 -12.36 -4.13
N GLU A 224 1.16 -11.09 -4.15
CA GLU A 224 0.10 -10.61 -5.03
C GLU A 224 0.61 -10.15 -6.41
N ILE A 225 1.93 -9.99 -6.58
CA ILE A 225 2.53 -9.47 -7.83
C ILE A 225 2.91 -10.61 -8.80
N HIS A 226 3.15 -11.81 -8.27
CA HIS A 226 3.52 -12.99 -9.05
C HIS A 226 2.83 -14.26 -8.51
N PRO A 227 1.62 -14.63 -9.00
CA PRO A 227 1.08 -15.96 -8.72
C PRO A 227 1.96 -17.00 -9.44
N LEU A 228 2.80 -17.70 -8.66
CA LEU A 228 3.59 -18.85 -9.13
C LEU A 228 2.69 -20.05 -9.45
#